data_AF-A0A357T1V4-F1
#
_entry.id   AF-A0A357T1V4-F1
#
_cell.length_a   1.000
_cell.length_b   1.000
_cell.length_c   1.000
_cell.angle_alpha   90.00
_cell.angle_beta   90.00
_cell.angle_gamma   90.00
#
_symmetry.space_group_name_H-M   'P 1'
#
loop_
_entity.id
_entity.type
_entity.pdbx_description
1 polymer ?
#
loop_
_entity_poly.entity_id
_entity_poly.type
_entity_poly.pdbx_seq_one_letter_code
_entity_poly.pdbx_strand_id
1 'polypeptide(L)'
;FSLPPEQVNPALRDHAKAVNFGIIYGISGFGLAKGIGVSRQKAEEFINAYFLKYKGVKSYLDGLIATARERGYVTTIMNRRRYLPDLTARNYQRRSFAERMAR
;
A
#
# COMPACT_ATOMS: atom_id res chain seq x y z
N PHE A 1 16.83 -1.92 4.14
CA PHE A 1 18.23 -1.51 3.96
C PHE A 1 18.92 -1.68 5.31
N SER A 2 19.71 -2.73 5.50
CA SER A 2 20.39 -3.02 6.78
C SER A 2 21.71 -2.26 6.85
N LEU A 3 21.64 -0.93 6.70
CA LEU A 3 22.80 -0.04 6.67
C LEU A 3 22.86 0.76 7.99
N PRO A 4 24.07 1.10 8.49
CA PRO A 4 24.24 2.06 9.56
C PRO A 4 23.63 3.43 9.18
N PRO A 5 23.09 4.21 10.14
CA PRO A 5 22.49 5.51 9.89
C PRO A 5 23.41 6.48 9.11
N GLU A 6 24.71 6.38 9.34
CA GLU A 6 25.74 7.24 8.74
C GLU A 6 25.90 6.98 7.23
N GLN A 7 25.48 5.80 6.76
CA GLN A 7 25.52 5.41 5.35
C GLN A 7 24.21 5.72 4.61
N VAL A 8 23.20 6.26 5.30
CA VAL A 8 21.93 6.65 4.70
C VAL A 8 22.08 8.01 4.01
N ASN A 9 22.13 7.99 2.68
CA ASN A 9 22.12 9.20 1.87
C ASN A 9 20.67 9.65 1.51
N PRO A 10 20.49 10.89 1.01
CA PRO A 10 19.17 11.41 0.65
C PRO A 10 18.40 10.53 -0.36
N ALA A 11 19.09 9.98 -1.36
CA ALA A 11 18.46 9.12 -2.37
C ALA A 11 17.90 7.82 -1.76
N LEU A 12 18.64 7.20 -0.82
CA LEU A 12 18.17 6.03 -0.07
C LEU A 12 16.93 6.36 0.77
N ARG A 13 16.89 7.55 1.37
CA ARG A 13 15.72 8.02 2.12
C ARG A 13 14.52 8.23 1.21
N ASP A 14 14.71 8.80 0.03
CA ASP A 14 13.63 9.01 -0.94
C ASP A 14 13.09 7.69 -1.48
N HIS A 15 13.95 6.71 -1.76
CA HIS A 15 13.54 5.36 -2.11
C HIS A 15 12.75 4.69 -0.97
N ALA A 16 13.24 4.78 0.27
CA ALA A 16 12.54 4.24 1.43
C ALA A 16 11.15 4.89 1.63
N LYS A 17 11.06 6.21 1.41
CA LYS A 17 9.80 6.95 1.44
C LYS A 17 8.84 6.48 0.36
N ALA A 18 9.30 6.36 -0.89
CA ALA A 18 8.50 5.88 -2.01
C ALA A 18 8.00 4.45 -1.78
N VAL A 19 8.84 3.56 -1.24
CA VAL A 19 8.45 2.21 -0.83
C VAL A 19 7.36 2.27 0.25
N ASN A 20 7.56 3.03 1.32
CA ASN A 20 6.62 3.07 2.45
C ASN A 20 5.23 3.60 2.03
N PHE A 21 5.18 4.77 1.40
CA PHE A 21 3.91 5.35 0.95
C PHE A 21 3.30 4.56 -0.20
N GLY A 22 4.11 4.06 -1.13
CA GLY A 22 3.63 3.25 -2.23
C GLY A 22 2.92 1.99 -1.74
N ILE A 23 3.51 1.26 -0.78
CA ILE A 23 2.93 0.02 -0.26
C ILE A 23 1.59 0.27 0.44
N ILE A 24 1.51 1.30 1.29
CA ILE A 24 0.27 1.65 2.01
C ILE A 24 -0.86 1.94 1.03
N TYR A 25 -0.58 2.63 -0.08
CA TYR A 25 -1.58 2.93 -1.12
C TYR A 25 -1.77 1.81 -2.16
N GLY A 26 -1.12 0.66 -1.98
CA GLY A 26 -1.28 -0.50 -2.87
C GLY A 26 -0.64 -0.34 -4.24
N ILE A 27 0.53 0.30 -4.30
CA ILE A 27 1.36 0.32 -5.51
C ILE A 27 1.75 -1.10 -5.90
N SER A 28 1.79 -1.38 -7.20
CA SER A 28 2.33 -2.65 -7.70
C SER A 28 3.86 -2.63 -7.71
N GLY A 29 4.49 -3.81 -7.76
CA GLY A 29 5.95 -3.92 -7.96
C GLY A 29 6.42 -3.19 -9.23
N PHE A 30 5.60 -3.18 -10.29
CA PHE A 30 5.86 -2.40 -11.50
C PHE A 30 5.85 -0.88 -11.24
N GLY A 31 4.83 -0.36 -10.53
CA GLY A 31 4.75 1.06 -10.21
C GLY A 31 5.90 1.51 -9.30
N LEU A 32 6.26 0.67 -8.32
CA LEU A 32 7.37 0.93 -7.42
C LEU A 32 8.72 0.91 -8.17
N ALA A 33 8.95 -0.08 -9.02
CA ALA A 33 10.15 -0.18 -9.85
C ALA A 33 10.39 1.08 -10.68
N LYS A 34 9.34 1.61 -11.32
CA LYS A 34 9.40 2.85 -12.09
C LYS A 34 9.70 4.07 -11.21
N GLY A 35 9.14 4.11 -10.00
CA GLY A 35 9.28 5.25 -9.08
C GLY A 35 10.67 5.37 -8.45
N ILE A 36 11.36 4.26 -8.19
CA ILE A 36 12.68 4.25 -7.53
C ILE A 36 13.82 3.78 -8.45
N GLY A 37 13.53 3.49 -9.73
CA GLY A 37 14.54 3.14 -10.73
C GLY A 37 15.20 1.77 -10.51
N VAL A 38 14.45 0.77 -10.04
CA VAL A 38 14.97 -0.60 -9.82
C VAL A 38 14.25 -1.62 -10.70
N SER A 39 14.78 -2.85 -10.78
CA SER A 39 14.09 -3.95 -11.46
C SER A 39 12.77 -4.29 -10.75
N ARG A 40 11.80 -4.81 -11.52
CA ARG A 40 10.51 -5.27 -10.97
C ARG A 40 10.71 -6.30 -9.85
N GLN A 41 11.62 -7.25 -10.05
CA GLN A 41 11.94 -8.26 -9.03
C GLN A 41 12.43 -7.61 -7.74
N LYS A 42 13.31 -6.62 -7.84
CA LYS A 42 13.82 -5.91 -6.65
C LYS A 42 12.74 -5.11 -5.93
N ALA A 43 11.83 -4.50 -6.67
CA ALA A 43 10.67 -3.82 -6.11
C ALA A 43 9.73 -4.80 -5.38
N GLU A 44 9.46 -5.98 -5.95
CA GLU A 44 8.67 -7.02 -5.29
C GLU A 44 9.34 -7.54 -4.01
N GLU A 45 10.66 -7.72 -4.00
CA GLU A 45 11.42 -8.04 -2.79
C GLU A 45 11.24 -6.97 -1.69
N PHE A 46 11.26 -5.68 -2.04
CA PHE A 46 11.03 -4.60 -1.07
C PHE A 46 9.62 -4.64 -0.48
N ILE A 47 8.60 -4.89 -1.31
CA ILE A 47 7.21 -5.01 -0.85
C ILE A 47 7.07 -6.20 0.10
N ASN A 48 7.62 -7.35 -0.26
CA ASN A 48 7.56 -8.55 0.56
C ASN A 48 8.31 -8.37 1.89
N ALA A 49 9.52 -7.79 1.86
CA ALA A 49 10.30 -7.52 3.05
C ALA A 49 9.59 -6.53 3.99
N TYR A 50 8.89 -5.54 3.45
CA TYR A 50 8.09 -4.60 4.24
C TYR A 50 6.97 -5.32 5.00
N PHE A 51 6.16 -6.14 4.31
CA PHE A 51 5.07 -6.87 4.97
C PHE A 51 5.56 -7.96 5.92
N LEU A 52 6.73 -8.55 5.65
CA LEU A 52 7.37 -9.50 6.56
C LEU A 52 7.80 -8.80 7.87
N LYS A 53 8.32 -7.57 7.77
CA LYS A 53 8.72 -6.75 8.92
C LYS A 53 7.52 -6.18 9.67
N TYR A 54 6.48 -5.74 8.96
CA TYR A 54 5.30 -5.08 9.51
C TYR A 54 4.02 -5.90 9.30
N LYS A 55 3.98 -7.10 9.88
CA LYS A 55 2.88 -8.07 9.70
C LYS A 55 1.50 -7.49 10.03
N GLY A 56 1.41 -6.67 11.08
CA GLY A 56 0.15 -6.04 11.51
C GLY A 56 -0.45 -5.09 10.47
N VAL A 57 0.37 -4.46 9.62
CA VAL A 57 -0.11 -3.54 8.59
C VAL A 57 -0.94 -4.29 7.55
N LYS A 58 -0.47 -5.45 7.09
CA LYS A 58 -1.21 -6.25 6.10
C LYS A 58 -2.56 -6.70 6.65
N SER A 59 -2.57 -7.25 7.86
CA SER A 59 -3.80 -7.70 8.52
C SER A 59 -4.80 -6.56 8.71
N TYR A 60 -4.33 -5.38 9.10
CA TYR A 60 -5.17 -4.19 9.24
C TYR A 60 -5.79 -3.77 7.90
N LEU A 61 -4.99 -3.66 6.84
CA LEU A 61 -5.47 -3.25 5.52
C LEU A 61 -6.46 -4.26 4.93
N ASP A 62 -6.18 -5.56 5.08
CA ASP A 62 -7.06 -6.63 4.60
C ASP A 62 -8.40 -6.61 5.37
N GLY A 63 -8.37 -6.45 6.70
CA GLY A 63 -9.56 -6.34 7.54
C GLY A 63 -10.38 -5.08 7.28
N LEU A 64 -9.72 -3.95 7.00
CA LEU A 64 -10.37 -2.69 6.65
C LEU A 64 -11.14 -2.82 5.33
N ILE A 65 -10.53 -3.44 4.31
CA ILE A 65 -11.19 -3.69 3.02
C ILE A 65 -12.38 -4.65 3.17
N ALA A 66 -12.22 -5.71 3.97
CA ALA A 66 -13.32 -6.65 4.24
C ALA A 66 -14.51 -5.93 4.89
N THR A 67 -14.25 -5.16 5.95
CA THR A 67 -15.26 -4.34 6.64
C THR A 67 -15.91 -3.33 5.69
N ALA A 68 -15.12 -2.70 4.82
CA ALA A 68 -15.61 -1.72 3.86
C ALA A 68 -16.51 -2.34 2.79
N ARG A 69 -16.23 -3.59 2.35
CA ARG A 69 -17.07 -4.33 1.40
C ARG A 69 -18.42 -4.69 2.00
N GLU A 70 -18.44 -5.08 3.28
CA GLU A 70 -19.67 -5.39 4.01
C GLU A 70 -20.52 -4.14 4.26
N ARG A 71 -19.89 -3.03 4.66
CA ARG A 71 -20.59 -1.79 5.03
C ARG A 71 -20.88 -0.86 3.85
N GLY A 72 -20.13 -0.98 2.75
CA GLY A 72 -20.20 -0.06 1.60
C GLY A 72 -19.48 1.28 1.81
N TYR A 73 -18.77 1.48 2.93
CA TYR A 73 -18.04 2.70 3.24
C TYR A 73 -16.85 2.45 4.18
N VAL A 74 -15.94 3.42 4.23
CA VAL A 74 -14.85 3.52 5.23
C VAL A 74 -15.05 4.74 6.11
N THR A 75 -14.43 4.74 7.29
CA THR A 75 -14.48 5.85 8.25
C THR A 75 -13.08 6.33 8.62
N THR A 76 -12.94 7.64 8.84
CA THR A 76 -11.78 8.18 9.55
C THR A 76 -11.89 7.91 11.05
N ILE A 77 -10.82 8.19 11.79
CA ILE A 77 -10.79 8.12 13.26
C ILE A 77 -11.89 8.98 13.90
N MET A 78 -12.25 10.11 13.27
CA MET A 78 -13.32 11.01 13.71
C MET A 78 -14.70 10.64 13.10
N ASN A 79 -14.90 9.39 12.66
CA ASN A 79 -16.16 8.87 12.13
C ASN A 79 -16.70 9.53 10.83
N ARG A 80 -15.89 10.33 10.11
CA ARG A 80 -16.28 10.83 8.79
C ARG A 80 -16.35 9.65 7.81
N ARG A 81 -17.49 9.46 7.14
CA ARG A 81 -17.72 8.36 6.20
C ARG A 81 -17.36 8.73 4.77
N ARG A 82 -16.76 7.78 4.04
CA ARG A 82 -16.61 7.81 2.58
C ARG A 82 -17.24 6.57 1.99
N TYR A 83 -18.31 6.75 1.22
CA TYR A 83 -19.00 5.66 0.53
C TYR A 83 -18.21 5.23 -0.71
N LEU A 84 -18.09 3.91 -0.89
CA LEU A 84 -17.32 3.29 -1.95
C LEU A 84 -18.15 2.14 -2.57
N PRO A 85 -19.19 2.45 -3.36
CA PRO A 85 -20.10 1.43 -3.91
C PRO A 85 -19.37 0.45 -4.85
N ASP A 86 -18.27 0.88 -5.44
CA ASP A 86 -17.47 0.08 -6.38
C ASP A 86 -16.68 -1.06 -5.72
N LEU A 87 -16.66 -1.16 -4.38
CA LEU A 87 -16.01 -2.25 -3.64
C LEU A 87 -16.60 -3.63 -3.96
N THR A 88 -17.86 -3.69 -4.39
CA THR A 88 -18.56 -4.92 -4.78
C THR A 88 -18.75 -5.03 -6.29
N ALA A 89 -18.14 -4.14 -7.07
CA ALA A 89 -18.26 -4.15 -8.52
C ALA A 89 -17.73 -5.47 -9.12
N ARG A 90 -18.46 -6.01 -10.11
CA ARG A 90 -17.99 -7.15 -10.92
C ARG A 90 -16.73 -6.81 -11.72
N ASN A 91 -16.65 -5.56 -12.20
CA ASN A 91 -15.48 -5.06 -12.92
C ASN A 91 -14.27 -4.98 -11.98
N TYR A 92 -13.23 -5.75 -12.29
CA TYR A 92 -12.03 -5.86 -11.49
C TYR A 92 -11.28 -4.52 -11.34
N GLN A 93 -11.19 -3.71 -12.40
CA GLN A 93 -10.47 -2.43 -12.35
C GLN A 93 -11.16 -1.42 -11.42
N ARG A 94 -12.49 -1.31 -11.52
CA ARG A 94 -13.30 -0.46 -10.62
C ARG A 94 -13.16 -0.91 -9.17
N ARG A 95 -13.27 -2.21 -8.93
CA ARG A 95 -13.10 -2.79 -7.59
C ARG A 95 -11.70 -2.55 -7.02
N SER A 96 -10.66 -2.83 -7.80
CA SER A 96 -9.27 -2.60 -7.39
C SER A 96 -8.99 -1.11 -7.10
N PHE A 97 -9.58 -0.19 -7.88
CA PHE A 97 -9.49 1.24 -7.61
C PHE A 97 -10.21 1.63 -6.32
N ALA A 98 -11.42 1.11 -6.08
CA ALA A 98 -12.16 1.32 -4.85
C ALA A 98 -11.42 0.79 -3.60
N GLU A 99 -10.79 -0.38 -3.71
CA GLU A 99 -9.95 -0.95 -2.64
C GLU A 99 -8.75 -0.05 -2.32
N ARG A 100 -8.10 0.53 -3.34
CA ARG A 100 -7.01 1.50 -3.11
C ARG A 100 -7.51 2.77 -2.42
N MET A 101 -8.72 3.23 -2.71
CA MET A 101 -9.32 4.39 -2.05
C MET A 101 -9.80 4.11 -0.62
N ALA A 102 -10.01 2.84 -0.28
CA ALA A 102 -10.47 2.42 1.04
C ALA A 102 -9.35 2.40 2.07
N ARG A 103 -8.12 2.08 1.66
CA ARG A 103 -6.93 1.94 2.53
C ARG A 103 -6.53 3.23 3.26
#